data_AF-A0A7L1EG62-F1
#
_entry.id   AF-A0A7L1EG62-F1
#
_cell.length_a   1.000
_cell.length_b   1.000
_cell.length_c   1.000
_cell.angle_alpha   90.00
_cell.angle_beta   90.00
_cell.angle_gamma   90.00
#
_symmetry.space_group_name_H-M   'P 1'
#
loop_
_entity.id
_entity.type
_entity.pdbx_description
1 polymer ?
#
loop_
_entity_poly.entity_id
_entity_poly.type
_entity_poly.pdbx_seq_one_letter_code
_entity_poly.pdbx_strand_id
1 'polypeptide(L)'
;AGSSFFSSLSNAVKQTAASAGLVDASAAVSAAVGRKFKLLLVIDEPHTDWAKAFRGKKIHGEYDIKVEQAEFSEINLIAHADGNYAVDIQIIRNGTKVVRTFRPDFVLVRQHSYSMAENEDFRNLIIGMQYAGVPSVNSLESIYNFCDKPWVVS
;
A
#
# COMPACT_ATOMS: atom_id res chain seq x y z
N ALA A 1 -44.66 15.05 -29.33
CA ALA A 1 -45.11 16.30 -28.70
C ALA A 1 -44.62 16.26 -27.25
N GLY A 2 -43.59 17.04 -26.88
CA GLY A 2 -43.74 18.36 -26.23
C GLY A 2 -44.46 18.18 -24.88
N SER A 3 -43.89 18.40 -23.70
CA SER A 3 -43.09 19.54 -23.24
C SER A 3 -42.55 19.27 -21.82
N SER A 4 -41.43 19.89 -21.49
CA SER A 4 -40.83 19.96 -20.15
C SER A 4 -41.78 20.49 -19.08
N PHE A 5 -41.70 19.93 -17.86
CA PHE A 5 -42.05 20.64 -16.62
C PHE A 5 -41.14 20.15 -15.48
N PHE A 6 -40.12 20.94 -15.16
CA PHE A 6 -39.37 20.83 -13.91
C PHE A 6 -40.05 21.74 -12.87
N SER A 7 -40.45 21.19 -11.73
CA SER A 7 -40.95 21.97 -10.59
C SER A 7 -39.95 21.95 -9.43
N SER A 8 -39.36 23.12 -9.23
CA SER A 8 -38.82 23.75 -8.01
C SER A 8 -38.89 23.00 -6.67
N LEU A 9 -37.75 22.96 -5.96
CA LEU A 9 -37.70 23.24 -4.52
C LEU A 9 -36.46 24.10 -4.21
N SER A 10 -36.66 25.41 -4.14
CA SER A 10 -35.73 26.34 -3.48
C SER A 10 -36.09 26.40 -2.00
N ASN A 11 -35.17 26.02 -1.12
CA ASN A 11 -35.22 26.45 0.27
C ASN A 11 -33.99 27.31 0.56
N ALA A 12 -34.28 28.60 0.72
CA ALA A 12 -33.37 29.60 1.22
C ALA A 12 -32.88 29.24 2.63
N VAL A 13 -31.57 29.22 2.83
CA VAL A 13 -30.97 29.29 4.17
C VAL A 13 -30.31 30.65 4.30
N LYS A 14 -30.90 31.48 5.16
CA LYS A 14 -30.37 32.79 5.57
C LYS A 14 -29.01 32.59 6.26
N GLN A 15 -28.05 33.40 5.80
CA GLN A 15 -26.76 33.62 6.42
C GLN A 15 -26.91 34.05 7.88
N THR A 16 -26.11 33.44 8.76
CA THR A 16 -25.57 34.13 9.93
C THR A 16 -24.08 33.81 10.00
N ALA A 17 -23.28 34.88 9.94
CA ALA A 17 -21.83 34.85 9.96
C ALA A 17 -21.28 34.45 11.34
N ALA A 18 -20.22 33.66 11.35
CA ALA A 18 -19.24 33.65 12.43
C ALA A 18 -17.86 33.44 11.81
N SER A 19 -17.03 34.46 11.96
CA SER A 19 -15.64 34.55 11.53
C SER A 19 -14.76 33.55 12.27
N ALA A 20 -14.12 32.64 11.54
CA ALA A 20 -12.89 31.97 11.98
C ALA A 20 -12.12 31.50 10.74
N GLY A 21 -10.94 32.07 10.53
CA GLY A 21 -9.86 31.57 9.67
C GLY A 21 -10.26 30.96 8.32
N LEU A 22 -10.29 31.79 7.28
CA LEU A 22 -10.11 31.35 5.89
C LEU A 22 -8.68 30.79 5.73
N VAL A 23 -8.45 29.59 6.23
CA VAL A 23 -7.42 28.72 5.65
C VAL A 23 -8.06 28.06 4.44
N ASP A 24 -7.35 28.19 3.33
CA ASP A 24 -7.76 27.88 1.98
C ASP A 24 -8.21 26.42 1.84
N ALA A 25 -9.50 26.16 2.05
CA ALA A 25 -10.10 24.84 1.80
C ALA A 25 -10.04 24.46 0.31
N SER A 26 -9.83 25.44 -0.57
CA SER A 26 -9.55 25.19 -1.99
C SER A 26 -8.18 24.55 -2.17
N ALA A 27 -7.15 24.97 -1.43
CA ALA A 27 -5.82 24.36 -1.50
C ALA A 27 -5.80 22.89 -1.04
N ALA A 28 -6.62 22.51 -0.05
CA ALA A 28 -6.73 21.14 0.42
C ALA A 28 -7.46 20.21 -0.57
N VAL A 29 -8.47 20.73 -1.28
CA VAL A 29 -9.21 20.00 -2.32
C VAL A 29 -8.41 19.95 -3.63
N SER A 30 -7.71 21.03 -4.00
CA SER A 30 -6.79 21.08 -5.14
C SER A 30 -5.54 20.21 -4.95
N ALA A 31 -5.07 20.04 -3.71
CA ALA A 31 -3.99 19.09 -3.40
C ALA A 31 -4.43 17.62 -3.54
N ALA A 32 -5.71 17.29 -3.53
CA ALA A 32 -6.18 15.91 -3.62
C ALA A 32 -6.34 15.39 -5.07
N VAL A 33 -6.47 16.27 -6.05
CA VAL A 33 -6.84 15.90 -7.44
C VAL A 33 -5.61 15.55 -8.32
N GLY A 34 -4.38 15.66 -7.80
CA GLY A 34 -3.17 15.40 -8.60
C GLY A 34 -2.00 14.74 -7.87
N ARG A 35 -2.18 14.24 -6.64
CA ARG A 35 -1.07 13.64 -5.88
C ARG A 35 -0.73 12.27 -6.43
N LYS A 36 0.25 12.25 -7.35
CA LYS A 36 0.93 11.03 -7.76
C LYS A 36 1.60 10.43 -6.52
N PHE A 37 1.44 9.13 -6.34
CA PHE A 37 2.10 8.41 -5.26
C PHE A 37 2.84 7.19 -5.80
N LYS A 38 3.76 6.69 -5.00
CA LYS A 38 4.39 5.38 -5.15
C LYS A 38 4.05 4.52 -3.96
N LEU A 39 3.65 3.29 -4.21
CA LEU A 39 3.20 2.34 -3.21
C LEU A 39 4.39 1.51 -2.71
N LEU A 40 4.73 1.66 -1.44
CA LEU A 40 5.75 0.85 -0.77
C LEU A 40 5.04 -0.22 0.07
N LEU A 41 5.26 -1.49 -0.25
CA LEU A 41 4.94 -2.60 0.65
C LEU A 41 6.08 -2.79 1.64
N VAL A 42 5.79 -2.78 2.93
CA VAL A 42 6.75 -3.15 3.98
C VAL A 42 6.32 -4.47 4.59
N ILE A 43 7.19 -5.47 4.49
CA ILE A 43 6.98 -6.79 5.09
C ILE A 43 7.71 -6.82 6.43
N ASP A 44 6.96 -6.52 7.48
CA ASP A 44 7.46 -6.40 8.86
C ASP A 44 6.32 -6.58 9.86
N GLU A 45 6.69 -6.97 11.08
CA GLU A 45 5.78 -7.01 12.22
C GLU A 45 5.26 -5.59 12.59
N PRO A 46 4.10 -5.48 13.26
CA PRO A 46 3.46 -4.19 13.55
C PRO A 46 4.18 -3.33 14.60
N HIS A 47 5.27 -3.82 15.21
CA HIS A 47 5.99 -3.10 16.27
C HIS A 47 6.63 -1.79 15.77
N THR A 48 6.97 -1.71 14.48
CA THR A 48 7.52 -0.50 13.84
C THR A 48 6.47 0.16 12.94
N ASP A 49 6.16 1.44 13.18
CA ASP A 49 5.25 2.23 12.33
C ASP A 49 6.00 2.84 11.13
N TRP A 50 6.08 2.07 10.05
CA TRP A 50 6.74 2.51 8.82
C TRP A 50 5.97 3.64 8.11
N ALA A 51 4.65 3.70 8.24
CA ALA A 51 3.85 4.78 7.67
C ALA A 51 4.21 6.13 8.31
N LYS A 52 4.52 6.16 9.61
CA LYS A 52 5.07 7.33 10.29
C LYS A 52 6.49 7.65 9.84
N ALA A 53 7.35 6.64 9.67
CA ALA A 53 8.73 6.84 9.22
C ALA A 53 8.83 7.48 7.82
N PHE A 54 7.94 7.10 6.90
CA PHE A 54 7.87 7.63 5.55
C PHE A 54 6.94 8.85 5.39
N ARG A 55 6.30 9.32 6.47
CA ARG A 55 5.37 10.46 6.41
C ARG A 55 6.06 11.71 5.89
N GLY A 56 5.47 12.32 4.87
CA GLY A 56 5.99 13.55 4.24
C GLY A 56 7.26 13.34 3.40
N LYS A 57 7.79 12.11 3.30
CA LYS A 57 8.86 11.77 2.36
C LYS A 57 8.29 11.73 0.95
N LYS A 58 9.08 12.23 0.00
CA LYS A 58 8.70 12.34 -1.41
C LYS A 58 9.81 11.81 -2.30
N ILE A 59 9.44 11.14 -3.39
CA ILE A 59 10.37 10.72 -4.44
C ILE A 59 10.45 11.85 -5.48
N HIS A 60 11.67 12.33 -5.72
CA HIS A 60 11.97 13.50 -6.57
C HIS A 60 11.19 14.77 -6.21
N GLY A 61 10.70 14.88 -4.97
CA GLY A 61 9.87 16.00 -4.52
C GLY A 61 8.44 16.02 -5.08
N GLU A 62 8.08 15.08 -5.97
CA GLU A 62 6.78 15.05 -6.65
C GLU A 62 5.87 13.95 -6.10
N TYR A 63 6.38 12.73 -6.00
CA TYR A 63 5.56 11.57 -5.65
C TYR A 63 5.52 11.36 -4.13
N ASP A 64 4.33 11.28 -3.57
CA ASP A 64 4.16 10.85 -2.18
C ASP A 64 4.45 9.36 -2.04
N ILE A 65 4.94 8.94 -0.87
CA ILE A 65 5.11 7.51 -0.55
C ILE A 65 3.88 7.05 0.23
N LYS A 66 3.10 6.16 -0.37
CA LYS A 66 2.02 5.45 0.33
C LYS A 66 2.57 4.13 0.85
N VAL A 67 2.49 3.92 2.16
CA VAL A 67 2.97 2.69 2.81
C VAL A 67 1.80 1.75 3.06
N GLU A 68 1.93 0.51 2.65
CA GLU A 68 1.13 -0.62 3.14
C GLU A 68 2.07 -1.56 3.90
N GLN A 69 1.69 -1.95 5.11
CA GLN A 69 2.49 -2.81 5.98
C GLN A 69 1.67 -4.06 6.34
N ALA A 70 2.32 -5.22 6.28
CA ALA A 70 1.76 -6.52 6.65
C ALA A 70 2.89 -7.53 6.91
N GLU A 71 2.57 -8.60 7.61
CA GLU A 71 3.48 -9.74 7.78
C GLU A 71 3.40 -10.70 6.58
N PHE A 72 4.42 -11.54 6.39
CA PHE A 72 4.38 -12.57 5.34
C PHE A 72 3.15 -13.48 5.46
N SER A 73 2.75 -13.82 6.68
CA SER A 73 1.59 -14.67 6.99
C SER A 73 0.24 -14.06 6.56
N GLU A 74 0.20 -12.73 6.35
CA GLU A 74 -0.98 -11.99 5.94
C GLU A 74 -1.04 -11.74 4.43
N ILE A 75 0.01 -12.10 3.70
CA ILE A 75 0.18 -11.74 2.28
C ILE A 75 -0.02 -12.95 1.37
N ASN A 76 -0.64 -12.72 0.22
CA ASN A 76 -0.59 -13.62 -0.92
C ASN A 76 -0.28 -12.84 -2.22
N LEU A 77 0.14 -13.53 -3.27
CA LEU A 77 0.53 -12.92 -4.53
C LEU A 77 0.10 -13.77 -5.72
N ILE A 78 -0.39 -13.11 -6.77
CA ILE A 78 -0.58 -13.70 -8.09
C ILE A 78 0.30 -12.91 -9.07
N ALA A 79 1.11 -13.61 -9.86
CA ALA A 79 1.97 -13.02 -10.87
C ALA A 79 1.82 -13.75 -12.21
N HIS A 80 1.81 -12.99 -13.30
CA HIS A 80 1.61 -13.46 -14.66
C HIS A 80 2.86 -13.16 -15.51
N ALA A 81 3.11 -13.98 -16.53
CA ALA A 81 4.27 -13.85 -17.42
C ALA A 81 4.28 -12.55 -18.25
N ASP A 82 3.12 -11.91 -18.40
CA ASP A 82 2.95 -10.64 -19.12
C ASP A 82 3.34 -9.41 -18.28
N GLY A 83 3.85 -9.61 -17.06
CA GLY A 83 4.23 -8.56 -16.13
C GLY A 83 3.08 -8.02 -15.27
N ASN A 84 1.87 -8.57 -15.42
CA ASN A 84 0.76 -8.27 -14.52
C ASN A 84 0.92 -9.07 -13.21
N TYR A 85 0.60 -8.44 -12.09
CA TYR A 85 0.62 -9.08 -10.79
C TYR A 85 -0.19 -8.27 -9.78
N ALA A 86 -0.60 -8.92 -8.70
CA ALA A 86 -1.29 -8.30 -7.60
C ALA A 86 -0.93 -8.98 -6.27
N VAL A 87 -0.76 -8.16 -5.24
CA VAL A 87 -0.55 -8.58 -3.86
C VAL A 87 -1.85 -8.41 -3.08
N ASP A 88 -2.25 -9.48 -2.41
CA ASP A 88 -3.38 -9.50 -1.49
C ASP A 88 -2.88 -9.43 -0.05
N ILE A 89 -3.39 -8.49 0.74
CA ILE A 89 -3.27 -8.52 2.20
C ILE A 89 -4.59 -8.98 2.79
N GLN A 90 -4.51 -9.99 3.64
CA GLN A 90 -5.60 -10.54 4.41
C GLN A 90 -5.45 -10.17 5.89
N ILE A 91 -6.38 -9.36 6.39
CA ILE A 91 -6.41 -8.91 7.79
C ILE A 91 -7.77 -9.22 8.41
N ILE A 92 -7.77 -9.64 9.67
CA ILE A 92 -9.01 -9.89 10.43
C ILE A 92 -9.37 -8.62 11.19
N ARG A 93 -10.55 -8.04 10.90
CA ARG A 93 -11.09 -6.88 11.62
C ARG A 93 -12.44 -7.26 12.21
N ASN A 94 -12.56 -7.18 13.54
CA ASN A 94 -13.79 -7.50 14.28
C ASN A 94 -14.36 -8.89 13.95
N GLY A 95 -13.48 -9.89 13.76
CA GLY A 95 -13.87 -11.26 13.37
C GLY A 95 -14.17 -11.45 11.88
N THR A 96 -14.23 -10.37 11.09
CA THR A 96 -14.43 -10.45 9.64
C THR A 96 -13.08 -10.42 8.92
N LYS A 97 -12.85 -11.42 8.05
CA LYS A 97 -11.69 -11.45 7.15
C LYS A 97 -11.89 -10.43 6.03
N VAL A 98 -11.03 -9.43 5.98
CA VAL A 98 -11.01 -8.40 4.92
C VAL A 98 -9.78 -8.62 4.06
N VAL A 99 -9.98 -8.71 2.75
CA VAL A 99 -8.90 -8.82 1.77
C VAL A 99 -8.80 -7.51 1.01
N ARG A 100 -7.57 -6.99 0.85
CA ARG A 100 -7.27 -5.82 0.02
C ARG A 100 -6.21 -6.20 -1.00
N THR A 101 -6.48 -5.89 -2.26
CA THR A 101 -5.57 -6.18 -3.38
C THR A 101 -4.94 -4.89 -3.88
N PHE A 102 -3.64 -4.89 -4.13
CA PHE A 102 -2.90 -3.75 -4.69
C PHE A 102 -1.64 -4.20 -5.43
N ARG A 103 -0.98 -3.27 -6.12
CA ARG A 103 0.26 -3.50 -6.86
C ARG A 103 1.37 -2.57 -6.32
N PRO A 104 2.26 -3.06 -5.44
CA PRO A 104 3.35 -2.22 -4.91
C PRO A 104 4.31 -1.75 -6.01
N ASP A 105 4.84 -0.54 -5.91
CA ASP A 105 5.95 -0.09 -6.77
C ASP A 105 7.32 -0.58 -6.24
N PHE A 106 7.39 -0.90 -4.95
CA PHE A 106 8.61 -1.30 -4.26
C PHE A 106 8.28 -2.14 -3.01
N VAL A 107 9.20 -3.03 -2.59
CA VAL A 107 9.06 -3.85 -1.38
C VAL A 107 10.25 -3.67 -0.44
N LEU A 108 10.00 -3.37 0.83
CA LEU A 108 11.00 -3.41 1.90
C LEU A 108 10.77 -4.67 2.75
N VAL A 109 11.74 -5.58 2.79
CA VAL A 109 11.62 -6.84 3.56
C VAL A 109 12.43 -6.73 4.85
N ARG A 110 11.74 -6.86 5.98
CA ARG A 110 12.33 -6.80 7.34
C ARG A 110 12.09 -8.07 8.16
N GLN A 111 11.13 -8.90 7.74
CA GLN A 111 10.86 -10.21 8.33
C GLN A 111 11.71 -11.31 7.67
N HIS A 112 11.98 -12.40 8.41
CA HIS A 112 12.62 -13.58 7.83
C HIS A 112 11.67 -14.28 6.86
N SER A 113 12.13 -14.55 5.64
CA SER A 113 11.38 -15.24 4.58
C SER A 113 11.31 -16.75 4.76
N TYR A 114 12.12 -17.33 5.67
CA TYR A 114 12.17 -18.76 5.94
C TYR A 114 12.65 -19.07 7.36
N SER A 115 12.00 -20.04 7.98
CA SER A 115 12.35 -20.70 9.24
C SER A 115 11.89 -22.16 9.19
N MET A 116 12.51 -23.02 9.99
CA MET A 116 12.13 -24.44 10.08
C MET A 116 10.91 -24.68 10.97
N ALA A 117 10.37 -23.64 11.62
CA ALA A 117 9.13 -23.77 12.38
C ALA A 117 7.93 -23.96 11.44
N GLU A 118 6.85 -24.51 12.00
CA GLU A 118 5.64 -24.78 11.25
C GLU A 118 5.04 -23.46 10.70
N ASN A 119 4.66 -23.46 9.42
CA ASN A 119 4.07 -22.32 8.72
C ASN A 119 4.96 -21.07 8.57
N GLU A 120 6.29 -21.22 8.67
CA GLU A 120 7.25 -20.13 8.45
C GLU A 120 8.10 -20.31 7.18
N ASP A 121 7.52 -20.84 6.09
CA ASP A 121 8.16 -20.89 4.77
C ASP A 121 7.44 -19.98 3.77
N PHE A 122 8.04 -18.81 3.53
CA PHE A 122 7.50 -17.76 2.65
C PHE A 122 8.35 -17.57 1.40
N ARG A 123 9.22 -18.54 1.07
CA ARG A 123 10.10 -18.46 -0.11
C ARG A 123 9.31 -18.35 -1.41
N ASN A 124 8.12 -18.94 -1.47
CA ASN A 124 7.20 -18.82 -2.61
C ASN A 124 6.80 -17.36 -2.89
N LEU A 125 6.61 -16.53 -1.84
CA LEU A 125 6.29 -15.11 -2.00
C LEU A 125 7.50 -14.34 -2.54
N ILE A 126 8.72 -14.66 -2.08
CA ILE A 126 9.96 -14.07 -2.62
C ILE A 126 10.11 -14.40 -4.11
N ILE A 127 9.95 -15.67 -4.48
CA ILE A 127 9.99 -16.12 -5.88
C ILE A 127 8.92 -15.41 -6.71
N GLY A 128 7.69 -15.31 -6.20
CA GLY A 128 6.60 -14.65 -6.91
C GLY A 128 6.86 -13.16 -7.12
N MET A 129 7.41 -12.45 -6.12
CA MET A 129 7.78 -11.04 -6.27
C MET A 129 8.92 -10.85 -7.28
N GLN A 130 9.88 -11.78 -7.33
CA GLN A 130 10.96 -11.78 -8.31
C GLN A 130 10.41 -12.02 -9.72
N TYR A 131 9.48 -12.96 -9.87
CA TYR A 131 8.79 -13.26 -11.12
C TYR A 131 7.96 -12.06 -11.62
N ALA A 132 7.32 -11.33 -10.71
CA ALA A 132 6.60 -10.09 -10.98
C ALA A 132 7.53 -8.90 -11.29
N GLY A 133 8.84 -9.04 -11.12
CA GLY A 133 9.83 -7.98 -11.35
C GLY A 133 9.71 -6.82 -10.36
N VAL A 134 9.27 -7.07 -9.13
CA VAL A 134 9.08 -6.00 -8.12
C VAL A 134 10.43 -5.63 -7.51
N PRO A 135 10.85 -4.35 -7.56
CA PRO A 135 12.09 -3.92 -6.91
C PRO A 135 12.00 -4.05 -5.38
N SER A 136 13.12 -4.41 -4.72
CA SER A 136 13.14 -4.61 -3.27
C SER A 136 14.46 -4.24 -2.58
N VAL A 137 14.38 -3.99 -1.27
CA VAL A 137 15.51 -3.91 -0.33
C VAL A 137 15.32 -4.91 0.81
N ASN A 138 16.28 -5.78 1.10
CA ASN A 138 17.41 -6.13 0.22
C ASN A 138 16.91 -6.73 -1.11
N SER A 139 17.79 -6.98 -2.08
CA SER A 139 17.36 -7.61 -3.33
C SER A 139 16.66 -8.95 -3.07
N LEU A 140 15.60 -9.27 -3.81
CA LEU A 140 14.84 -10.52 -3.64
C LEU A 140 15.74 -11.75 -3.86
N GLU A 141 16.70 -11.65 -4.78
CA GLU A 141 17.74 -12.68 -4.98
C GLU A 141 18.56 -12.91 -3.70
N SER A 142 19.07 -11.83 -3.08
CA SER A 142 19.81 -11.96 -1.82
C SER A 142 18.94 -12.52 -0.70
N ILE A 143 17.67 -12.11 -0.60
CA ILE A 143 16.75 -12.62 0.42
C ILE A 143 16.50 -14.13 0.22
N TYR A 144 16.33 -14.57 -1.02
CA TYR A 144 16.18 -15.98 -1.35
C TYR A 144 17.42 -16.80 -0.98
N ASN A 145 18.62 -16.30 -1.32
CA ASN A 145 19.87 -16.97 -0.99
C ASN A 145 20.14 -17.01 0.53
N PHE A 146 19.61 -16.05 1.30
CA PHE A 146 19.74 -16.03 2.76
C PHE A 146 18.82 -17.02 3.50
N CYS A 147 17.94 -17.73 2.78
CA CYS A 147 17.08 -18.76 3.38
C CYS A 147 17.86 -20.01 3.82
N ASP A 148 19.07 -20.24 3.30
CA ASP A 148 19.93 -21.36 3.72
C ASP A 148 21.19 -20.83 4.42
N LYS A 149 21.25 -20.94 5.76
CA LYS A 149 22.32 -20.30 6.57
C LYS A 149 23.73 -20.81 6.20
N PRO A 150 23.96 -22.12 5.95
CA PRO A 150 25.22 -22.63 5.39
C PRO A 150 25.59 -22.09 3.99
N TRP A 151 24.61 -21.78 3.14
CA TRP A 151 24.86 -21.26 1.78
C TRP A 151 25.42 -19.83 1.77
N VAL A 152 25.10 -19.04 2.79
CA VAL A 152 25.60 -17.66 2.92
C VAL A 152 27.10 -17.60 3.24
N VAL A 153 27.71 -18.70 3.70
CA VAL A 153 29.12 -18.75 4.15
C VAL A 153 30.06 -19.58 3.28
N SER A 154 29.59 -20.09 2.12
CA SER A 154 30.39 -20.89 1.18
C SER A 154 31.15 -20.04 0.16
#